data_AF-A0A0P7GS93-F1
#
_entry.id   AF-A0A0P7GS93-F1
#
_cell.length_a   1.000
_cell.length_b   1.000
_cell.length_c   1.000
_cell.angle_alpha   90.00
_cell.angle_beta   90.00
_cell.angle_gamma   90.00
#
_symmetry.space_group_name_H-M   'P 1'
#
loop_
_entity.id
_entity.type
_entity.pdbx_description
1 polymer ?
#
loop_
_entity_poly.entity_id
_entity_poly.type
_entity_poly.pdbx_seq_one_letter_code
_entity_poly.pdbx_strand_id
1 'polypeptide(L)' 'MTRITHLSDVDEERQRTVAVWAVFVLPFLCFGGWLAVRRELTPAVVGIYWFPAVVLTVIGTIPPPWHAFGD' A
#
# COMPACT_ATOMS: atom_id res chain seq x y z
N MET A 1 29.48 3.43 16.63
CA MET A 1 28.34 2.57 17.01
C MET A 1 26.98 3.08 16.51
N THR A 2 26.87 4.37 16.16
CA THR A 2 25.62 5.05 15.73
C THR A 2 25.15 4.77 14.29
N ARG A 3 26.02 4.22 13.43
CA ARG A 3 25.73 4.05 11.99
C ARG A 3 24.94 2.78 11.66
N ILE A 4 24.98 1.77 12.54
CA ILE A 4 24.33 0.47 12.30
C ILE A 4 22.84 0.53 12.68
N THR A 5 22.50 1.24 13.76
CA THR A 5 21.11 1.44 14.21
C THR A 5 20.28 2.24 13.20
N HIS A 6 20.86 3.28 12.59
CA HIS A 6 20.17 4.09 11.58
C HIS A 6 19.86 3.30 10.29
N LEU A 7 20.64 2.26 9.97
CA LEU A 7 20.35 1.42 8.80
C LEU A 7 19.17 0.48 9.10
N SER A 8 19.14 -0.13 10.29
CA SER A 8 18.04 -1.01 10.68
C SER A 8 16.70 -0.26 10.80
N ASP A 9 16.70 0.97 11.31
CA ASP A 9 15.47 1.77 11.43
C ASP A 9 14.85 2.10 10.06
N VAL A 10 15.69 2.45 9.08
CA VAL A 10 15.23 2.77 7.71
C VAL A 10 14.68 1.51 7.00
N ASP A 11 15.36 0.38 7.16
CA ASP A 11 14.89 -0.90 6.58
C ASP A 11 13.58 -1.36 7.22
N GLU A 12 13.40 -1.15 8.54
CA GLU A 12 12.18 -1.48 9.26
C GLU A 12 10.99 -0.60 8.85
N GLU A 13 11.19 0.72 8.71
CA GLU A 13 10.15 1.64 8.22
C GLU A 13 9.74 1.33 6.78
N ARG A 14 10.71 0.99 5.93
CA ARG A 14 10.47 0.57 4.55
C ARG A 14 9.67 -0.74 4.52
N GLN A 15 10.08 -1.74 5.30
CA GLN A 15 9.40 -3.03 5.36
C GLN A 15 7.98 -2.89 5.93
N ARG A 16 7.77 -2.03 6.93
CA ARG A 16 6.45 -1.69 7.47
C ARG A 16 5.57 -1.05 6.39
N THR A 17 6.10 -0.11 5.62
CA THR A 17 5.36 0.53 4.53
C THR A 17 4.94 -0.50 3.48
N VAL A 18 5.85 -1.37 3.05
CA VAL A 18 5.55 -2.46 2.11
C VAL A 18 4.49 -3.40 2.68
N ALA A 19 4.61 -3.80 3.96
CA ALA A 19 3.66 -4.69 4.61
C ALA A 19 2.24 -4.10 4.65
N VAL A 20 2.09 -2.82 5.00
CA VAL A 20 0.79 -2.15 5.02
C VAL A 20 0.17 -2.10 3.62
N TRP A 21 0.94 -1.68 2.61
CA TRP A 21 0.43 -1.61 1.24
C TRP A 21 0.14 -2.99 0.64
N ALA A 22 0.87 -4.04 1.02
CA ALA A 22 0.59 -5.41 0.60
C ALA A 22 -0.81 -5.88 1.04
N VAL A 23 -1.30 -5.45 2.21
CA VAL A 23 -2.65 -5.77 2.70
C VAL A 23 -3.75 -5.15 1.83
N PHE A 24 -3.48 -4.04 1.13
CA PHE A 24 -4.44 -3.45 0.19
C PHE A 24 -4.26 -4.00 -1.23
N VAL A 25 -3.01 -4.12 -1.68
CA VAL A 25 -2.71 -4.53 -3.06
C VAL A 25 -3.05 -6.00 -3.30
N LEU A 26 -2.67 -6.92 -2.40
CA LEU A 26 -2.87 -8.36 -2.64
C LEU A 26 -4.36 -8.74 -2.74
N PRO A 27 -5.26 -8.30 -1.82
CA PRO A 27 -6.67 -8.61 -1.95
C PRO A 27 -7.30 -7.91 -3.16
N PHE A 28 -6.85 -6.70 -3.52
CA PHE A 28 -7.29 -6.04 -4.75
C PHE A 28 -6.90 -6.82 -6.00
N LEU A 29 -5.69 -7.36 -6.07
CA LEU A 29 -5.26 -8.18 -7.20
C LEU A 29 -6.10 -9.46 -7.31
N CYS A 30 -6.38 -10.14 -6.20
CA CYS A 30 -7.23 -11.32 -6.18
C CYS A 30 -8.68 -10.99 -6.58
N PHE A 31 -9.30 -10.02 -5.90
CA PHE A 31 -10.70 -9.66 -6.10
C PHE A 31 -10.93 -8.94 -7.43
N GLY A 32 -10.10 -7.94 -7.72
CA GLY A 32 -10.13 -7.17 -8.97
C GLY A 32 -9.77 -8.04 -10.17
N GLY A 33 -8.81 -8.96 -10.05
CA GLY A 33 -8.51 -9.95 -11.09
C GLY A 33 -9.69 -10.87 -11.38
N TRP A 34 -10.36 -11.37 -10.34
CA TRP A 34 -11.58 -12.15 -10.49
C TRP A 34 -12.72 -11.36 -11.15
N LEU A 35 -12.94 -10.10 -10.76
CA LEU A 35 -13.90 -9.19 -11.40
C LEU A 35 -13.53 -8.89 -12.86
N ALA A 36 -12.24 -8.76 -13.16
CA ALA A 36 -11.74 -8.50 -14.50
C ALA A 36 -12.02 -9.68 -15.44
N VAL A 37 -11.81 -10.92 -14.98
CA VAL A 37 -12.15 -12.13 -15.74
C VAL A 37 -13.65 -12.20 -16.05
N ARG A 38 -14.50 -11.69 -15.16
CA ARG A 38 -15.96 -11.58 -15.35
C ARG A 38 -16.41 -10.37 -16.16
N ARG A 39 -15.49 -9.48 -16.53
CA ARG A 39 -15.78 -8.16 -17.15
C ARG A 39 -16.70 -7.27 -16.31
N GLU A 40 -16.69 -7.48 -14.99
CA GLU A 40 -17.44 -6.70 -14.00
C GLU A 40 -16.56 -5.65 -13.32
N LEU A 41 -15.27 -5.59 -13.67
CA LEU A 41 -14.35 -4.56 -13.17
C LEU A 41 -14.72 -3.19 -13.74
N THR A 42 -15.38 -2.38 -12.92
CA THR A 42 -15.75 -1.00 -13.26
C THR A 42 -14.84 0.00 -12.54
N PRO A 43 -14.65 1.21 -13.11
CA PRO A 43 -13.90 2.29 -12.45
C PRO A 43 -14.47 2.66 -11.08
N ALA A 44 -15.79 2.55 -10.91
CA ALA A 44 -16.47 2.83 -9.65
C ALA A 44 -16.03 1.86 -8.54
N VAL A 45 -15.93 0.55 -8.85
CA VAL A 45 -15.47 -0.46 -7.88
C VAL A 45 -14.01 -0.22 -7.49
N VAL A 46 -13.16 0.12 -8.46
CA VAL A 46 -11.76 0.48 -8.20
C VAL A 46 -11.69 1.69 -7.27
N GLY A 47 -12.44 2.75 -7.56
CA GLY A 47 -12.47 3.96 -6.75
C GLY A 47 -12.95 3.72 -5.32
N ILE A 48 -14.05 2.98 -5.16
CA ILE A 48 -14.61 2.65 -3.83
C ILE A 48 -13.62 1.80 -3.02
N TYR A 49 -12.99 0.82 -3.65
CA TYR A 49 -12.01 -0.03 -2.97
C TYR A 49 -10.79 0.75 -2.47
N TRP A 50 -10.25 1.66 -3.31
CA TRP A 50 -9.07 2.44 -2.98
C TRP A 50 -9.35 3.66 -2.11
N PHE A 51 -10.61 4.10 -2.00
CA PHE A 51 -10.99 5.30 -1.25
C PHE A 51 -10.48 5.28 0.21
N PRO A 52 -10.65 4.22 1.02
CA PRO A 52 -10.11 4.18 2.37
C PRO A 52 -8.59 4.30 2.42
N ALA A 53 -7.87 3.61 1.52
CA ALA A 53 -6.40 3.67 1.46
C ALA A 53 -5.90 5.08 1.15
N VAL A 54 -6.55 5.77 0.20
CA VAL A 54 -6.26 7.18 -0.12
C VAL A 54 -6.53 8.07 1.08
N VAL A 55 -7.69 7.97 1.72
CA VAL A 55 -8.05 8.77 2.89
C VAL A 55 -7.05 8.56 4.03
N LEU A 56 -6.73 7.30 4.37
CA LEU A 56 -5.79 6.94 5.43
C LEU A 56 -4.38 7.47 5.16
N THR A 57 -3.97 7.52 3.90
CA THR A 57 -2.68 8.12 3.49
C THR A 57 -2.73 9.65 3.63
N VAL A 58 -3.81 10.30 3.21
CA VAL A 58 -3.97 11.77 3.27
C VAL A 58 -3.98 12.27 4.71
N ILE A 59 -4.62 11.55 5.64
CA ILE A 59 -4.64 11.92 7.07
C ILE A 59 -3.34 11.49 7.81
N GLY A 60 -2.37 10.90 7.11
CA GLY A 60 -1.08 10.50 7.69
C GLY A 60 -1.12 9.26 8.58
N THR A 61 -2.20 8.46 8.51
CA THR A 61 -2.30 7.21 9.30
C THR A 61 -1.45 6.10 8.69
N ILE A 62 -1.38 6.02 7.36
CA ILE A 62 -0.56 5.05 6.63
C ILE A 62 0.59 5.79 5.96
N PRO A 63 1.83 5.26 6.06
CA PRO A 63 2.96 5.85 5.34
C PRO A 63 2.70 5.85 3.82
N PRO A 64 3.05 6.94 3.12
CA PRO A 64 2.85 7.03 1.68
C PRO A 64 3.58 5.91 0.93
N PRO A 65 3.01 5.38 -0.17
CA PRO A 65 3.58 4.24 -0.87
C PRO A 65 4.95 4.57 -1.49
N TRP A 66 5.20 5.83 -1.83
CA TRP A 66 6.49 6.28 -2.37
C TRP A 66 7.63 6.26 -1.35
N HIS A 67 7.36 6.31 -0.04
CA HIS A 67 8.40 6.12 0.99
C HIS A 67 8.99 4.70 0.98
N ALA A 68 8.29 3.72 0.39
CA ALA A 68 8.83 2.36 0.24
C ALA A 68 9.97 2.27 -0.79
N PHE A 69 10.15 3.26 -1.66
CA PHE A 69 11.16 3.21 -2.73
C PHE A 69 12.41 4.04 -2.44
N GLY A 70 12.43 4.76 -1.31
CA GLY A 70 13.45 5.75 -0.98
C GLY A 70 13.21 7.06 -1.71
N ASP A 71 13.55 8.17 -1.06
CA ASP A 71 13.70 9.48 -1.71
C ASP A 71 14.93 9.51 -2.63
#